data_AF-A0A8B8G3N1-F1
#
_entry.id   AF-A0A8B8G3N1-F1
#
_cell.length_a   1.000
_cell.length_b   1.000
_cell.length_c   1.000
_cell.angle_alpha   90.00
_cell.angle_beta   90.00
_cell.angle_gamma   90.00
#
_symmetry.space_group_name_H-M   'P 1'
#
loop_
_entity.id
_entity.type
_entity.pdbx_description
1 polymer ?
#
loop_
_entity_poly.entity_id
_entity_poly.type
_entity_poly.pdbx_seq_one_letter_code
_entity_poly.pdbx_strand_id
1 'polypeptide(L)'
;MTGSVKGFTSFANKKNENIIFTHCFLHREALMTKTLVGDLREVMDQVVKVINHIKSSSLKSRLFEKMCEGMDSDNSKLIFHSAIRWLSRSRVLSRFYDLSEEIIVFLTIEE
;
A
#
# COMPACT_ATOMS: atom_id res chain seq x y z
N MET A 1 22.22 -7.03 -6.67
CA MET A 1 21.91 -5.64 -7.08
C MET A 1 22.48 -5.38 -8.47
N THR A 2 21.64 -5.19 -9.47
CA THR A 2 22.06 -4.62 -10.75
C THR A 2 22.30 -3.13 -10.50
N GLY A 3 23.57 -2.73 -10.35
CA GLY A 3 23.91 -1.31 -10.20
C GLY A 3 23.59 -0.50 -11.47
N SER A 4 23.88 0.80 -11.44
CA SER A 4 23.70 1.70 -12.60
C SER A 4 24.51 1.28 -13.84
N VAL A 5 25.56 0.48 -13.64
CA VAL A 5 26.46 0.03 -14.70
C VAL A 5 25.82 -1.11 -15.49
N LYS A 6 25.40 -0.79 -16.72
CA LYS A 6 24.94 -1.78 -17.71
C LYS A 6 26.10 -2.72 -18.07
N GLY A 7 25.82 -4.03 -18.12
CA GLY A 7 26.78 -5.04 -18.57
C GLY A 7 27.64 -5.70 -17.47
N PHE A 8 27.65 -5.17 -16.24
CA PHE A 8 28.38 -5.81 -15.13
C PHE A 8 27.92 -7.25 -14.88
N THR A 9 26.60 -7.50 -14.90
CA THR A 9 26.05 -8.84 -14.71
C THR A 9 26.53 -9.81 -15.80
N SER A 10 26.55 -9.36 -17.05
CA SER A 10 27.07 -10.13 -18.18
C SER A 10 28.57 -10.45 -18.02
N PHE A 11 29.37 -9.45 -17.61
CA PHE A 11 30.80 -9.63 -17.35
C PHE A 11 31.07 -10.61 -16.20
N ALA A 12 30.38 -10.46 -15.07
CA ALA A 12 30.57 -11.31 -13.92
C ALA A 12 30.05 -12.74 -14.17
N ASN A 13 28.99 -12.92 -14.96
CA ASN A 13 28.54 -14.25 -15.42
C ASN A 13 29.59 -14.95 -16.30
N LYS A 14 30.27 -14.21 -17.19
CA LYS A 14 31.39 -14.75 -17.98
C LYS A 14 32.58 -15.20 -17.14
N LYS A 15 32.76 -14.64 -15.93
CA LYS A 15 33.85 -15.00 -15.01
C LYS A 15 33.48 -16.14 -14.07
N ASN A 16 32.19 -16.32 -13.78
CA ASN A 16 31.67 -17.42 -12.98
C ASN A 16 30.22 -17.69 -13.39
N GLU A 17 29.99 -18.77 -14.13
CA GLU A 17 28.66 -19.15 -14.64
C GLU A 17 27.66 -19.53 -13.54
N ASN A 18 28.15 -19.86 -12.34
CA ASN A 18 27.33 -20.21 -11.18
C ASN A 18 26.91 -18.98 -10.36
N ILE A 19 27.25 -17.76 -10.78
CA ILE A 19 26.89 -16.56 -10.03
C ILE A 19 25.38 -16.26 -10.16
N ILE A 20 24.71 -16.09 -9.02
CA ILE A 20 23.28 -15.76 -8.99
C ILE A 20 23.11 -14.26 -8.84
N PHE A 21 22.50 -13.62 -9.84
CA PHE A 21 22.10 -12.21 -9.74
C PHE A 21 20.68 -12.08 -9.24
N THR A 22 20.55 -11.64 -8.00
CA THR A 22 19.24 -11.23 -7.46
C THR A 22 19.03 -9.74 -7.71
N HIS A 23 17.90 -9.40 -8.33
CA HIS A 23 17.41 -8.02 -8.36
C HIS A 23 17.22 -7.48 -6.94
N CYS A 24 17.31 -6.16 -6.76
CA CYS A 24 17.00 -5.57 -5.46
C CYS A 24 15.58 -6.00 -5.04
N PHE A 25 15.43 -6.45 -3.79
CA PHE A 25 14.14 -6.90 -3.25
C PHE A 25 13.04 -5.85 -3.48
N LEU A 26 13.37 -4.57 -3.27
CA LEU A 26 12.49 -3.43 -3.54
C LEU A 26 12.03 -3.34 -5.00
N HIS A 27 12.87 -3.72 -5.96
CA HIS A 27 12.52 -3.72 -7.37
C HIS A 27 11.61 -4.89 -7.73
N ARG A 28 11.86 -6.09 -7.16
CA ARG A 28 10.96 -7.24 -7.34
C ARG A 28 9.58 -6.96 -6.72
N GLU A 29 9.54 -6.37 -5.53
CA GLU A 29 8.29 -5.93 -4.90
C GLU A 29 7.52 -4.94 -5.79
N ALA A 30 8.21 -3.96 -6.37
CA ALA A 30 7.59 -2.97 -7.27
C ALA A 30 7.14 -3.56 -8.62
N LEU A 31 7.71 -4.68 -9.06
CA LEU A 31 7.22 -5.44 -10.22
C LEU A 31 6.01 -6.28 -9.85
N MET A 32 6.05 -6.96 -8.70
CA MET A 32 4.94 -7.79 -8.21
C MET A 32 3.67 -6.96 -7.94
N THR A 33 3.81 -5.70 -7.51
CA THR A 33 2.66 -4.79 -7.35
C THR A 33 1.98 -4.42 -8.66
N LYS A 34 2.68 -4.51 -9.79
CA LYS A 34 2.09 -4.28 -11.12
C LYS A 34 1.37 -5.52 -11.63
N THR A 35 1.78 -6.70 -11.18
CA THR A 35 1.20 -8.00 -11.57
C THR A 35 0.17 -8.52 -10.57
N LEU A 36 -0.46 -7.66 -9.78
CA LEU A 36 -1.54 -8.08 -8.88
C LEU A 36 -2.62 -8.83 -9.67
N VAL A 37 -3.02 -9.99 -9.16
CA VAL A 37 -4.17 -10.77 -9.67
C VAL A 37 -5.41 -9.87 -9.62
N GLY A 38 -6.28 -9.97 -10.63
CA GLY A 38 -7.38 -9.03 -10.89
C GLY A 38 -8.20 -8.65 -9.66
N ASP A 39 -8.63 -9.64 -8.88
CA ASP A 39 -9.49 -9.46 -7.71
C ASP A 39 -8.80 -8.60 -6.62
N LEU A 40 -7.51 -8.82 -6.38
CA LEU A 40 -6.76 -8.05 -5.38
C LEU A 40 -6.56 -6.59 -5.82
N ARG A 41 -6.46 -6.34 -7.14
CA ARG A 41 -6.40 -4.98 -7.68
C ARG A 41 -7.73 -4.26 -7.44
N GLU A 42 -8.84 -4.93 -7.72
CA GLU A 42 -10.17 -4.36 -7.54
C GLU A 42 -10.44 -3.99 -6.07
N VAL A 43 -10.15 -4.90 -5.14
CA VAL A 43 -10.25 -4.62 -3.70
C VAL A 43 -9.39 -3.42 -3.32
N MET A 44 -8.16 -3.36 -3.79
CA MET A 44 -7.27 -2.23 -3.51
C MET A 44 -7.83 -0.91 -4.05
N ASP A 45 -8.39 -0.91 -5.26
CA ASP A 45 -8.97 0.29 -5.86
C ASP A 45 -10.20 0.78 -5.07
N GLN A 46 -11.03 -0.14 -4.54
CA GLN A 46 -12.16 0.23 -3.67
C GLN A 46 -11.68 0.81 -2.33
N VAL A 47 -10.69 0.18 -1.69
CA VAL A 47 -10.09 0.69 -0.45
C VAL A 47 -9.55 2.11 -0.65
N VAL A 48 -8.83 2.34 -1.76
CA VAL A 48 -8.30 3.67 -2.09
C VAL A 48 -9.40 4.70 -2.28
N LYS A 49 -10.52 4.35 -2.92
CA LYS A 49 -11.68 5.25 -3.08
C LYS A 49 -12.26 5.67 -1.74
N VAL A 50 -12.48 4.73 -0.83
CA VAL A 50 -13.04 5.02 0.51
C VAL A 50 -12.09 5.91 1.31
N ILE A 51 -10.79 5.59 1.32
CA ILE A 51 -9.78 6.41 2.00
C ILE A 51 -9.76 7.83 1.42
N ASN A 52 -9.78 7.96 0.10
CA ASN A 52 -9.79 9.27 -0.56
C ASN A 52 -11.06 10.06 -0.26
N HIS A 53 -12.22 9.40 -0.14
CA HIS A 53 -13.47 10.05 0.24
C HIS A 53 -13.40 10.65 1.65
N ILE A 54 -12.98 9.87 2.64
CA ILE A 54 -12.82 10.33 4.04
C ILE A 54 -11.75 11.43 4.12
N LYS A 55 -10.68 11.31 3.32
CA LYS A 55 -9.57 12.28 3.29
C LYS A 55 -9.76 13.45 2.33
N SER A 56 -10.89 13.52 1.62
CA SER A 56 -11.18 14.58 0.63
C SER A 56 -11.29 15.98 1.26
N SER A 57 -11.62 16.05 2.54
CA SER A 57 -11.72 17.28 3.32
C SER A 57 -11.06 17.13 4.68
N SER A 58 -10.44 18.22 5.15
CA SER A 58 -9.85 18.31 6.49
C SER A 58 -10.89 18.12 7.59
N LEU A 59 -12.14 18.54 7.36
CA LEU A 59 -13.24 18.36 8.30
C LEU A 59 -13.60 16.87 8.44
N LYS A 60 -13.82 16.18 7.31
CA LYS A 60 -14.14 14.74 7.29
C LYS A 60 -13.05 13.92 7.98
N SER A 61 -11.78 14.22 7.68
CA SER A 61 -10.64 13.55 8.33
C SER A 61 -10.63 13.74 9.85
N ARG A 62 -10.90 14.96 10.33
CA ARG A 62 -10.95 15.26 11.78
C ARG A 62 -12.15 14.63 12.46
N LEU A 63 -13.31 14.58 11.80
CA LEU A 63 -14.50 13.92 12.30
C LEU A 63 -14.28 12.42 12.43
N PHE A 64 -13.72 11.80 11.40
CA PHE A 64 -13.33 10.40 11.42
C PHE A 64 -12.35 10.09 12.57
N GLU A 65 -11.30 10.91 12.74
CA GLU A 65 -10.32 10.75 13.81
C GLU A 65 -10.97 10.80 15.21
N LYS A 66 -11.83 11.80 15.44
CA LYS A 66 -12.60 11.90 16.69
C LYS A 66 -13.54 10.72 16.91
N MET A 67 -14.12 10.19 15.84
CA MET A 67 -15.02 9.05 15.93
C MET A 67 -14.25 7.79 16.34
N CYS A 68 -13.07 7.55 15.75
CA CYS A 68 -12.17 6.46 16.15
C CYS A 68 -11.76 6.60 17.62
N GLU A 69 -11.40 7.80 18.08
CA GLU A 69 -11.11 8.06 19.50
C GLU A 69 -12.31 7.73 20.41
N GLY A 70 -13.53 8.05 19.98
CA GLY A 70 -14.75 7.71 20.73
C GLY A 70 -15.10 6.22 20.74
N MET A 71 -14.61 5.47 19.75
CA MET A 71 -14.77 4.01 19.64
C MET A 71 -13.61 3.22 20.28
N ASP A 72 -12.66 3.92 20.93
CA ASP A 72 -11.46 3.33 21.55
C ASP A 72 -10.59 2.53 20.57
N SER A 73 -10.50 2.99 19.32
CA SER A 73 -9.72 2.33 18.28
C SER A 73 -8.21 2.49 18.50
N ASP A 74 -7.45 1.42 18.32
CA ASP A 74 -5.97 1.43 18.37
C ASP A 74 -5.32 2.40 17.38
N ASN A 75 -6.05 2.72 16.30
CA ASN A 75 -5.64 3.67 15.28
C ASN A 75 -6.72 4.72 15.08
N SER A 76 -6.35 5.98 14.91
CA SER A 76 -7.32 7.06 14.64
C SER A 76 -7.19 7.68 13.24
N LYS A 77 -6.25 7.18 12.42
CA LYS A 77 -5.91 7.76 11.13
C LYS A 77 -5.74 6.73 10.03
N LEU A 78 -6.40 7.00 8.90
CA LEU A 78 -6.18 6.32 7.63
C LEU A 78 -4.92 6.83 6.91
N ILE A 79 -4.21 5.90 6.27
CA ILE A 79 -2.97 6.15 5.52
C ILE A 79 -3.31 6.41 4.05
N PHE A 80 -2.73 7.46 3.45
CA PHE A 80 -2.84 7.66 2.00
C PHE A 80 -2.12 6.57 1.23
N HIS A 81 -2.74 6.07 0.17
CA HIS A 81 -2.11 5.11 -0.72
C HIS A 81 -1.04 5.77 -1.61
N SER A 82 0.15 5.16 -1.67
CA SER A 82 1.15 5.42 -2.68
C SER A 82 1.36 4.18 -3.55
N ALA A 83 1.14 4.31 -4.86
CA ALA A 83 1.30 3.22 -5.83
C ALA A 83 2.75 2.74 -6.01
N ILE A 84 3.73 3.38 -5.36
CA ILE A 84 5.16 3.22 -5.62
C ILE A 84 5.74 1.99 -4.89
N ARG A 85 5.15 1.53 -3.77
CA ARG A 85 5.75 0.49 -2.91
C ARG A 85 4.72 -0.55 -2.45
N TRP A 86 5.05 -1.83 -2.59
CA TRP A 86 4.22 -2.94 -2.07
C TRP A 86 3.92 -2.79 -0.58
N LEU A 87 4.95 -2.49 0.22
CA LEU A 87 4.82 -2.24 1.65
C LEU A 87 3.85 -1.08 1.97
N SER A 88 3.65 -0.13 1.05
CA SER A 88 2.62 0.90 1.25
C SER A 88 1.21 0.32 1.11
N ARG A 89 0.99 -0.60 0.17
CA ARG A 89 -0.31 -1.24 -0.04
C ARG A 89 -0.68 -2.15 1.12
N SER A 90 0.26 -2.97 1.60
CA SER A 90 0.01 -3.85 2.75
C SER A 90 -0.33 -3.04 4.01
N ARG A 91 0.40 -1.95 4.27
CA ARG A 91 0.11 -1.06 5.40
C ARG A 91 -1.23 -0.35 5.28
N VAL A 92 -1.61 0.07 4.08
CA VAL A 92 -2.91 0.68 3.82
C VAL A 92 -4.03 -0.33 4.05
N LEU A 93 -3.91 -1.56 3.52
CA LEU A 93 -4.90 -2.61 3.73
C LEU A 93 -5.02 -3.01 5.19
N SER A 94 -3.89 -3.20 5.90
CA SER A 94 -3.90 -3.49 7.33
C SER A 94 -4.61 -2.39 8.10
N ARG A 95 -4.25 -1.12 7.87
CA ARG A 95 -4.89 0.02 8.56
C ARG A 95 -6.37 0.14 8.23
N PHE A 96 -6.76 -0.15 7.00
CA PHE A 96 -8.16 -0.12 6.57
C PHE A 96 -8.96 -1.24 7.25
N TYR A 97 -8.38 -2.43 7.38
CA TYR A 97 -8.99 -3.55 8.07
C TYR A 97 -9.14 -3.29 9.58
N ASP A 98 -8.09 -2.77 10.21
CA ASP A 98 -8.08 -2.39 11.63
C ASP A 98 -9.15 -1.34 11.96
N LEU A 99 -9.59 -0.57 10.96
CA LEU A 99 -10.59 0.50 11.10
C LEU A 99 -11.90 0.21 10.37
N SER A 100 -12.17 -1.06 10.07
CA SER A 100 -13.30 -1.44 9.23
C SER A 100 -14.65 -1.10 9.85
N GLU A 101 -14.80 -1.26 11.18
CA GLU A 101 -16.03 -0.92 11.90
C GLU A 101 -16.28 0.59 11.90
N GLU A 102 -15.26 1.40 12.18
CA GLU A 102 -15.29 2.85 12.16
C GLU A 102 -15.56 3.36 10.74
N ILE A 103 -14.97 2.75 9.72
CA ILE A 103 -15.25 3.12 8.33
C ILE A 103 -16.72 2.87 7.99
N ILE A 104 -17.28 1.72 8.40
CA ILE A 104 -18.71 1.41 8.16
C ILE A 104 -19.59 2.45 8.84
N VAL A 105 -19.39 2.68 10.14
CA VAL A 105 -20.17 3.64 10.92
C VAL A 105 -20.08 5.05 10.33
N PHE A 106 -18.88 5.50 9.97
CA PHE A 106 -18.68 6.83 9.39
C PHE A 106 -19.41 7.01 8.06
N LEU A 107 -19.38 5.99 7.19
CA LEU A 107 -20.06 6.02 5.90
C LEU A 107 -21.59 5.99 6.04
N THR A 108 -22.13 5.25 7.02
CA THR A 108 -23.58 5.22 7.29
C THR A 108 -24.10 6.53 7.88
N ILE A 109 -23.27 7.31 8.56
CA ILE A 109 -23.65 8.63 9.11
C ILE A 109 -23.57 9.75 8.04
N GLU A 110 -22.75 9.56 6.99
CA GLU A 110 -22.64 10.52 5.88
C GLU A 110 -23.70 10.37 4.78
N GLU A 111 -24.45 9.26 4.74
CA GLU A 111 -25.67 9.09 3.93
C GLU A 111 -26.88 9.80 4.55
#